data_AF-A0A2M6WAC1-F1
#
_entry.id   AF-A0A2M6WAC1-F1
#
_cell.length_a   1.000
_cell.length_b   1.000
_cell.length_c   1.000
_cell.angle_alpha   90.00
_cell.angle_beta   90.00
_cell.angle_gamma   90.00
#
_symmetry.space_group_name_H-M   'P 1'
#
loop_
_entity.id
_entity.type
_entity.pdbx_description
1 polymer ?
#
loop_
_entity_poly.entity_id
_entity_poly.type
_entity_poly.pdbx_seq_one_letter_code
_entity_poly.pdbx_strand_id
1 'polypeptide(L)'
;MENIDFNNLATKEDLKSEIDKVRQDMATKDDLKAIRNDLSKVFVELDTKIDQKTEALFEMIGDFKNEMLENFDKQGKILEKLDSETAAHSTSYQEHKETLDQHEEILDDHE
;
A
#
# COMPACT_ATOMS: atom_id res chain seq x y z
N MET A 1 56.65 35.36 -50.18
CA MET A 1 55.20 35.59 -50.00
C MET A 1 54.58 34.22 -49.90
N GLU A 2 53.92 33.92 -48.78
CA GLU A 2 53.16 32.67 -48.64
C GLU A 2 52.00 32.70 -49.65
N ASN A 3 51.90 31.66 -50.47
CA ASN A 3 50.83 31.51 -51.44
C ASN A 3 49.58 31.07 -50.66
N ILE A 4 48.67 32.01 -50.40
CA ILE A 4 47.40 31.69 -49.74
C ILE A 4 46.54 30.91 -50.73
N ASP A 5 46.22 29.66 -50.40
CA ASP A 5 45.26 28.84 -51.15
C ASP A 5 43.83 29.25 -50.76
N PHE A 6 43.25 30.13 -51.58
CA PHE A 6 41.90 30.63 -51.37
C PHE A 6 40.81 29.55 -51.51
N ASN A 7 41.13 28.36 -52.04
CA ASN A 7 40.14 27.27 -52.18
C ASN A 7 39.79 26.59 -50.85
N ASN A 8 40.60 26.75 -49.80
CA ASN A 8 40.33 26.21 -48.46
C ASN A 8 39.59 27.20 -47.53
N LEU A 9 39.16 28.35 -48.05
CA LEU A 9 38.42 29.34 -47.27
C LEU A 9 36.91 29.16 -47.48
N ALA A 10 36.16 29.16 -46.39
CA ALA A 10 34.70 29.15 -46.46
C ALA A 10 34.19 30.40 -47.16
N THR A 11 33.31 30.22 -48.13
CA THR A 11 32.64 31.30 -48.83
C THR A 11 31.46 31.82 -48.03
N LYS A 12 30.95 32.98 -48.40
CA LYS A 12 29.71 33.52 -47.84
C LYS A 12 28.52 32.56 -48.02
N GLU A 13 28.49 31.80 -49.11
CA GLU A 13 27.42 30.85 -49.39
C GLU A 13 27.53 29.62 -48.48
N ASP A 14 28.75 29.12 -48.23
CA ASP A 14 28.99 28.03 -47.29
C ASP A 14 28.49 28.41 -45.88
N LEU A 15 28.83 29.62 -45.43
CA LEU A 15 28.37 30.13 -44.13
C LEU A 15 26.86 30.29 -44.06
N LYS A 16 26.21 30.74 -45.13
CA LYS A 16 24.76 30.91 -45.17
C LYS A 16 24.05 29.57 -45.12
N SER A 17 24.54 28.59 -45.90
CA SER A 17 24.05 27.21 -45.90
C SER A 17 24.15 26.58 -44.50
N GLU A 18 25.29 26.72 -43.81
CA GLU A 18 25.46 26.19 -42.45
C GLU A 18 24.58 26.92 -41.42
N ILE A 19 24.41 28.23 -41.51
CA ILE A 19 23.49 28.97 -40.64
C ILE A 19 22.04 28.52 -40.83
N ASP A 20 21.63 28.28 -42.07
CA ASP A 20 20.26 27.84 -42.37
C ASP A 20 20.01 26.41 -41.88
N LYS A 21 21.00 25.50 -41.98
CA LYS A 21 20.96 24.17 -41.36
C LYS A 21 20.81 24.26 -39.84
N VAL A 22 21.65 25.04 -39.18
CA VAL A 22 21.57 25.23 -37.71
C VAL A 22 20.20 25.78 -37.29
N ARG A 23 19.64 26.72 -38.05
CA ARG A 23 18.30 27.28 -37.77
C ARG A 23 17.18 26.26 -37.96
N GLN A 24 17.31 25.33 -38.90
CA GLN A 24 16.34 24.25 -39.08
C GLN A 24 16.43 23.21 -37.95
N ASP A 25 17.64 22.87 -37.50
CA ASP A 25 17.85 21.81 -36.52
C ASP A 25 17.69 22.26 -35.07
N MET A 26 17.86 23.56 -34.80
CA MET A 26 17.78 24.06 -33.42
C MET A 26 16.34 24.04 -32.90
N ALA A 27 16.19 23.59 -31.65
CA ALA A 27 14.94 23.73 -30.94
C ALA A 27 14.56 25.22 -30.80
N THR A 28 13.30 25.51 -31.08
CA THR A 28 12.72 26.83 -30.97
C THR A 28 12.19 27.07 -29.55
N LYS A 29 11.82 28.33 -29.28
CA LYS A 29 11.12 28.68 -28.04
C LYS A 29 9.76 27.99 -27.93
N ASP A 30 9.11 27.70 -29.04
CA ASP A 30 7.79 27.06 -29.04
C ASP A 30 7.91 25.57 -28.73
N ASP A 31 8.98 24.90 -29.19
CA ASP A 31 9.30 23.52 -28.77
C ASP A 31 9.46 23.42 -27.24
N LEU A 32 10.16 24.38 -26.64
CA LEU A 32 10.34 24.44 -25.18
C LEU A 32 9.02 24.72 -24.44
N LYS A 33 8.11 25.52 -25.01
CA LYS A 33 6.77 25.73 -24.43
C LYS A 33 5.94 24.46 -24.48
N ALA A 34 5.99 23.71 -25.59
CA ALA A 34 5.29 22.44 -25.72
C ALA A 34 5.78 21.45 -24.66
N ILE A 35 7.11 21.28 -24.53
CA ILE A 35 7.72 20.42 -23.51
C ILE A 35 7.31 20.84 -22.09
N ARG A 36 7.33 22.15 -21.78
CA ARG A 36 6.88 22.65 -20.48
C ARG A 36 5.42 22.29 -20.20
N ASN A 37 4.54 22.46 -21.18
CA ASN A 37 3.12 22.15 -21.01
C ASN A 37 2.89 20.66 -20.81
N ASP A 38 3.58 19.80 -21.56
CA ASP A 38 3.47 18.36 -21.41
C ASP A 38 4.01 17.89 -20.05
N LEU A 39 5.14 18.43 -19.59
CA LEU A 39 5.64 18.18 -18.24
C LEU A 39 4.62 18.61 -17.17
N SER A 40 4.02 19.79 -17.33
CA SER A 40 2.99 20.27 -16.40
C SER A 40 1.78 19.33 -16.33
N LYS A 41 1.33 18.77 -17.46
CA LYS A 41 0.24 17.78 -17.48
C LYS A 41 0.64 16.49 -16.77
N VAL A 42 1.85 15.99 -17.04
CA VAL A 42 2.37 14.79 -16.39
C VAL A 42 2.41 14.94 -14.87
N PHE A 43 2.84 16.10 -14.35
CA PHE A 43 2.83 16.34 -12.90
C PHE A 43 1.41 16.31 -12.31
N VAL A 44 0.45 16.98 -12.95
CA VAL A 44 -0.95 16.98 -12.49
C VAL A 44 -1.56 15.57 -12.52
N GLU A 45 -1.26 14.79 -13.57
CA GLU A 45 -1.72 13.40 -13.68
C GLU A 45 -1.08 12.50 -12.62
N LEU A 46 0.19 12.71 -12.28
CA LEU A 46 0.88 11.98 -11.23
C LEU A 46 0.29 12.30 -9.86
N ASP A 47 0.09 13.57 -9.53
CA ASP A 47 -0.53 14.01 -8.27
C ASP A 47 -1.93 13.38 -8.12
N THR A 48 -2.75 13.46 -9.17
CA THR A 48 -4.09 12.85 -9.17
C THR A 48 -4.04 11.34 -8.93
N LYS A 49 -3.09 10.63 -9.56
CA LYS A 49 -2.91 9.18 -9.35
C LYS A 49 -2.41 8.84 -7.96
N ILE A 50 -1.56 9.69 -7.37
CA ILE A 50 -1.07 9.53 -6.00
C ILE A 50 -2.24 9.69 -5.03
N ASP A 51 -3.08 10.71 -5.20
CA ASP A 51 -4.26 10.95 -4.36
C ASP A 51 -5.24 9.76 -4.43
N GLN A 52 -5.57 9.29 -5.64
CA GLN A 52 -6.44 8.13 -5.84
C GLN A 52 -5.90 6.85 -5.16
N LYS A 53 -4.59 6.59 -5.28
CA LYS A 53 -3.97 5.43 -4.64
C LYS A 53 -3.93 5.55 -3.13
N THR A 54 -3.73 6.76 -2.62
CA THR A 54 -3.71 7.05 -1.19
C THR A 54 -5.09 6.83 -0.59
N GLU A 55 -6.14 7.31 -1.24
CA GLU A 55 -7.52 7.12 -0.78
C GLU A 55 -7.90 5.64 -0.77
N ALA A 56 -7.63 4.91 -1.86
CA ALA A 56 -7.90 3.47 -1.92
C ALA A 56 -7.14 2.67 -0.84
N LEU A 57 -5.93 3.10 -0.49
CA LEU A 57 -5.17 2.49 0.60
C LEU A 57 -5.82 2.76 1.97
N PHE A 58 -6.32 3.97 2.20
CA PHE A 58 -7.02 4.31 3.45
C PHE A 58 -8.32 3.51 3.60
N GLU A 59 -9.10 3.35 2.52
CA GLU A 59 -10.30 2.50 2.52
C GLU A 59 -9.95 1.06 2.88
N MET A 60 -8.96 0.46 2.21
CA MET A 60 -8.52 -0.92 2.47
C MET A 60 -8.04 -1.12 3.91
N ILE A 61 -7.28 -0.18 4.46
CA ILE A 61 -6.83 -0.23 5.86
C ILE A 61 -8.02 -0.11 6.82
N GLY A 62 -9.00 0.74 6.50
CA GLY A 62 -10.24 0.89 7.27
C GLY A 62 -11.03 -0.41 7.34
N ASP A 63 -11.26 -1.05 6.19
CA ASP A 63 -11.96 -2.33 6.09
C ASP A 63 -11.24 -3.43 6.86
N PHE A 64 -9.93 -3.57 6.65
CA PHE A 64 -9.11 -4.54 7.37
C PHE A 64 -9.18 -4.34 8.88
N LYS A 65 -9.11 -3.09 9.35
CA LYS A 65 -9.22 -2.75 10.77
C LYS A 65 -10.58 -3.17 11.33
N ASN A 66 -11.67 -2.90 10.61
CA ASN A 66 -13.01 -3.25 11.06
C ASN A 66 -13.20 -4.77 11.16
N GLU A 67 -12.75 -5.52 10.15
CA GLU A 67 -12.77 -6.98 10.17
C GLU A 67 -11.97 -7.55 11.36
N MET A 68 -10.79 -6.98 11.62
CA MET A 68 -9.95 -7.38 12.76
C MET A 68 -10.65 -7.13 14.11
N LEU A 69 -11.29 -5.96 14.28
CA LEU A 69 -12.04 -5.64 15.50
C LEU A 69 -13.23 -6.58 15.71
N GLU A 70 -13.99 -6.88 14.66
CA GLU A 70 -15.07 -7.86 14.73
C GLU A 70 -14.58 -9.26 15.10
N ASN A 71 -13.44 -9.67 14.54
CA ASN A 71 -12.87 -10.97 14.85
C ASN A 71 -12.40 -11.05 16.30
N PHE A 72 -11.78 -10.00 16.84
CA PHE A 72 -11.40 -9.97 18.25
C PHE A 72 -12.61 -9.98 19.18
N ASP A 73 -13.69 -9.26 18.85
CA ASP A 73 -14.94 -9.29 19.61
C ASP A 73 -15.57 -10.70 19.63
N LYS A 74 -15.62 -11.37 18.46
CA LYS A 74 -16.10 -12.75 18.35
C LYS A 74 -15.24 -13.72 19.18
N GLN A 75 -13.92 -13.59 19.11
CA GLN A 75 -13.00 -14.42 19.91
C GLN A 75 -13.17 -14.18 21.42
N GLY A 76 -13.34 -12.92 21.84
CA GLY A 76 -13.63 -12.58 23.24
C GLY A 76 -14.88 -13.27 23.77
N LYS A 77 -15.99 -13.21 23.01
CA LYS A 77 -17.25 -13.89 23.37
C LYS A 77 -17.10 -15.41 23.47
N ILE A 78 -16.29 -16.02 22.59
CA ILE A 78 -16.00 -17.46 22.66
C ILE A 78 -15.24 -17.79 23.94
N LEU A 79 -14.24 -16.98 24.31
CA LEU A 79 -13.47 -17.18 25.54
C LEU A 79 -14.35 -17.04 26.79
N GLU A 80 -15.23 -16.04 26.85
CA GLU A 80 -16.19 -15.88 27.96
C GLU A 80 -17.11 -17.10 28.12
N LYS A 81 -17.58 -17.66 26.99
CA LYS A 81 -18.40 -18.85 26.99
C LYS A 81 -17.62 -20.08 27.49
N LEU A 82 -16.39 -20.26 27.02
CA LEU A 82 -15.53 -21.36 27.46
C LEU A 82 -15.22 -21.27 28.95
N ASP A 83 -14.98 -20.08 29.48
CA ASP A 83 -14.74 -19.85 30.90
C ASP A 83 -15.98 -20.24 31.73
N SER A 84 -17.16 -19.80 31.29
CA SER A 84 -18.45 -20.15 31.92
C SER A 84 -18.72 -21.66 31.91
N GLU A 85 -18.48 -22.32 30.78
CA GLU A 85 -18.64 -23.78 30.64
C GLU A 85 -17.64 -24.55 31.51
N THR A 86 -16.39 -24.10 31.58
CA THR A 86 -15.35 -24.69 32.43
C THR A 86 -15.70 -24.56 33.91
N ALA A 87 -16.20 -23.39 34.33
CA ALA A 87 -16.67 -23.16 35.70
C ALA A 87 -17.86 -24.06 36.04
N ALA A 88 -18.86 -24.14 35.17
CA ALA A 88 -20.02 -25.02 35.36
C ALA A 88 -19.63 -26.49 35.45
N HIS A 89 -18.72 -26.94 34.59
CA HIS A 89 -18.20 -28.31 34.62
C HIS A 89 -17.45 -28.62 35.92
N SER A 90 -16.66 -27.66 36.42
CA SER A 90 -15.95 -27.80 37.70
C SER A 90 -16.92 -27.94 38.88
N THR A 91 -17.97 -27.12 38.92
CA THR A 91 -19.02 -27.23 39.96
C THR A 91 -19.70 -28.59 39.92
N SER A 92 -20.15 -29.03 38.74
CA SER A 92 -20.81 -30.34 38.57
C SER A 92 -19.91 -31.51 38.99
N TYR A 93 -18.60 -31.42 38.72
CA TYR A 93 -17.64 -32.42 39.16
C TYR A 93 -17.55 -32.52 40.70
N GLN A 94 -17.54 -31.38 41.40
CA GLN A 94 -17.52 -31.38 42.87
C GLN A 94 -18.81 -31.97 43.45
N GLU A 95 -19.98 -31.61 42.91
CA GLU A 95 -21.27 -32.15 43.35
C GLU A 95 -21.35 -33.68 43.14
N HIS A 96 -20.88 -34.17 41.99
CA HIS A 96 -20.81 -35.61 41.73
C HIS A 96 -19.86 -36.32 42.69
N LYS A 97 -18.73 -35.70 43.02
CA LYS A 97 -17.79 -36.24 43.99
C LYS A 97 -18.42 -36.35 45.38
N GLU A 98 -19.06 -35.30 45.87
CA GLU A 98 -19.75 -35.31 47.17
C GLU A 98 -20.85 -36.38 47.23
N THR A 99 -21.59 -36.57 46.13
CA THR A 99 -22.62 -37.62 46.03
C THR A 99 -22.00 -39.03 46.09
N LEU A 100 -20.84 -39.24 45.48
CA LEU A 100 -20.11 -40.51 45.55
C LEU A 100 -19.62 -40.78 46.97
N ASP A 101 -19.01 -39.78 47.63
CA ASP A 101 -18.55 -39.90 49.01
C ASP A 101 -19.71 -40.28 49.96
N GLN A 102 -20.90 -39.70 49.76
CA GLN A 102 -22.12 -40.05 50.52
C GLN A 102 -22.60 -41.49 50.27
N HIS A 103 -22.56 -41.95 49.01
CA HIS A 103 -22.95 -43.33 48.69
C HIS A 103 -21.97 -44.35 49.25
N GLU A 104 -20.67 -44.04 49.27
CA GLU A 104 -19.64 -44.89 49.90
C GLU A 104 -19.89 -45.03 51.42
N GLU A 105 -20.17 -43.92 52.11
CA GLU A 105 -20.50 -43.95 53.55
C GLU A 105 -21.72 -44.82 53.87
N ILE A 106 -22.78 -44.74 53.06
CA ILE A 106 -23.99 -45.57 53.24
C ILE A 106 -23.70 -47.06 53.02
N LEU A 107 -22.85 -47.40 52.05
CA LEU A 107 -22.50 -48.80 51.78
C LEU A 107 -21.68 -49.40 52.93
N ASP A 108 -20.73 -48.65 53.48
CA ASP A 108 -19.92 -49.06 54.62
C ASP A 108 -20.76 -49.28 55.89
N ASP A 109 -21.83 -48.50 56.10
CA ASP A 109 -22.77 -48.67 57.22
C ASP A 109 -23.67 -49.91 57.09
N HIS A 110 -23.72 -50.55 55.92
CA HIS A 110 -24.59 -51.69 55.61
C HIS A 110 -23.86 -53.04 55.46
N GLU A 111 -22.52 -53.10 55.61
CA GLU A 111 -21.70 -54.32 55.73
C GLU A 111 -21.49 -54.77 57.20
#